data_AF-A0A2V5T1C0-F1
#
_entry.id   AF-A0A2V5T1C0-F1
#
_cell.length_a   1.000
_cell.length_b   1.000
_cell.length_c   1.000
_cell.angle_alpha   90.00
_cell.angle_beta   90.00
_cell.angle_gamma   90.00
#
_symmetry.space_group_name_H-M   'P 1'
#
loop_
_entity.id
_entity.type
_entity.pdbx_description
1 polymer ?
#
loop_
_entity_poly.entity_id
_entity_poly.type
_entity_poly.pdbx_seq_one_letter_code
_entity_poly.pdbx_strand_id
1 'polypeptide(L)'
;MRRPTPRVRTIKKNADRNLRFGWWSLLIFLSLGGALETLHGFKIGWYLDVGNEMRRLMFTLAHAHGTLLAVVNIIAGLTARNIERFELRPSISSALIWAAILLPGGFLLGGIVTYGGDPGLGVWLVPVGAVLLFYSIARIALDLSKLR
;
A
#
# COMPACT_ATOMS: atom_id res chain seq x y z
N MET A 1 8.41 37.93 5.93
CA MET A 1 7.88 36.55 5.75
C MET A 1 7.30 36.04 7.06
N ARG A 2 5.98 35.82 7.17
CA ARG A 2 5.36 35.22 8.37
C ARG A 2 5.69 33.73 8.41
N ARG A 3 6.34 33.26 9.48
CA ARG A 3 6.55 31.82 9.71
C ARG A 3 5.17 31.15 9.84
N PRO A 4 4.91 30.05 9.11
CA PRO A 4 3.65 29.33 9.24
C PRO A 4 3.47 28.83 10.68
N THR A 5 2.24 28.89 11.17
CA THR A 5 1.89 28.43 12.52
C THR A 5 2.15 26.92 12.67
N PRO A 6 2.38 26.42 13.89
CA PRO A 6 2.74 25.01 14.13
C PRO A 6 1.76 24.02 13.49
N ARG A 7 0.45 24.32 13.52
CA ARG A 7 -0.61 23.50 12.90
C ARG A 7 -0.43 23.36 11.39
N VAL A 8 -0.15 24.44 10.66
CA VAL A 8 0.10 24.42 9.22
C VAL A 8 1.35 23.61 8.86
N ARG A 9 2.36 23.60 9.74
CA ARG A 9 3.58 22.81 9.54
C ARG A 9 3.32 21.30 9.68
N THR A 10 2.46 20.90 10.61
CA THR A 10 2.11 19.49 10.85
C THR A 10 1.25 18.89 9.74
N ILE A 11 0.31 19.67 9.19
CA ILE A 11 -0.54 19.26 8.05
C ILE A 11 0.33 18.90 6.84
N LYS A 12 1.27 19.78 6.48
CA LYS A 12 2.19 19.55 5.37
C LYS A 12 3.06 18.31 5.60
N LYS A 13 3.52 18.07 6.84
CA LYS A 13 4.41 16.93 7.15
C LYS A 13 3.80 15.57 6.82
N ASN A 14 2.53 15.32 7.17
CA ASN A 14 1.90 14.01 6.93
C ASN A 14 1.54 13.83 5.45
N ALA A 15 1.01 14.87 4.81
CA ALA A 15 0.72 14.84 3.38
C ALA A 15 2.00 14.54 2.56
N ASP A 16 3.10 15.21 2.89
CA ASP A 16 4.40 15.01 2.26
C ASP A 16 4.95 13.59 2.49
N ARG A 17 4.72 13.04 3.69
CA ARG A 17 5.12 11.67 4.04
C ARG A 17 4.37 10.66 3.18
N ASN A 18 3.04 10.74 3.09
CA ASN A 18 2.25 9.81 2.27
C ASN A 18 2.58 9.95 0.77
N LEU A 19 2.84 11.16 0.28
CA LEU A 19 3.30 11.37 -1.10
C LEU A 19 4.64 10.68 -1.37
N ARG A 20 5.65 10.94 -0.54
CA ARG A 20 6.99 10.34 -0.71
C ARG A 20 6.91 8.82 -0.61
N PHE A 21 6.19 8.32 0.39
CA PHE A 21 5.99 6.88 0.56
C PHE A 21 5.28 6.27 -0.64
N GLY A 22 4.20 6.89 -1.11
CA GLY A 22 3.44 6.41 -2.26
C GLY A 22 4.26 6.37 -3.55
N TRP A 23 5.05 7.40 -3.86
CA TRP A 23 5.93 7.39 -5.04
C TRP A 23 7.05 6.34 -4.96
N TRP A 24 7.70 6.20 -3.80
CA TRP A 24 8.71 5.15 -3.61
C TRP A 24 8.09 3.75 -3.67
N SER A 25 6.92 3.56 -3.07
CA SER A 25 6.18 2.31 -3.14
C SER A 25 5.78 1.98 -4.58
N LEU A 26 5.30 2.97 -5.34
CA LEU A 26 4.95 2.80 -6.75
C LEU A 26 6.15 2.35 -7.59
N LEU A 27 7.33 2.96 -7.38
CA LEU A 27 8.56 2.53 -8.05
C LEU A 27 8.93 1.08 -7.71
N ILE A 28 8.82 0.70 -6.43
CA ILE A 28 9.07 -0.67 -5.97
C ILE A 28 8.11 -1.65 -6.65
N PHE A 29 6.81 -1.38 -6.64
CA PHE A 29 5.82 -2.29 -7.21
C PHE A 29 5.84 -2.32 -8.74
N LEU A 30 6.18 -1.22 -9.40
CA LEU A 30 6.50 -1.19 -10.83
C LEU A 30 7.66 -2.14 -11.15
N SER A 31 8.74 -2.04 -10.36
CA SER A 31 9.93 -2.89 -10.53
C SER A 31 9.60 -4.37 -10.26
N LEU A 32 8.78 -4.66 -9.25
CA LEU A 32 8.27 -6.01 -8.99
C LEU A 32 7.45 -6.53 -10.18
N GLY A 33 6.54 -5.72 -10.73
CA GLY A 33 5.75 -6.11 -11.90
C GLY A 33 6.64 -6.48 -13.09
N GLY A 34 7.61 -5.63 -13.42
CA GLY A 34 8.59 -5.94 -14.47
C GLY A 34 9.41 -7.20 -14.19
N ALA A 35 9.76 -7.47 -12.93
CA ALA A 35 10.43 -8.73 -12.56
C ALA A 35 9.51 -9.95 -12.75
N LEU A 36 8.24 -9.87 -12.35
CA LEU A 36 7.27 -10.96 -12.55
C LEU A 36 7.01 -11.23 -14.04
N GLU A 37 6.89 -10.18 -14.85
CA GLU A 37 6.78 -10.28 -16.31
C GLU A 37 8.04 -10.90 -16.93
N THR A 38 9.22 -10.55 -16.41
CA THR A 38 10.49 -11.16 -16.83
C THR A 38 10.52 -12.66 -16.53
N LEU A 39 10.11 -13.06 -15.32
CA LEU A 39 9.99 -14.49 -14.95
C LEU A 39 9.00 -15.22 -15.85
N HIS A 40 7.90 -14.57 -16.20
CA HIS A 40 6.92 -15.08 -17.19
C HIS A 40 7.56 -15.24 -18.58
N GLY A 41 8.24 -14.21 -19.09
CA GLY A 41 8.82 -14.18 -20.44
C GLY A 41 9.92 -15.22 -20.63
N PHE A 42 10.79 -15.40 -19.62
CA PHE A 42 11.86 -16.41 -19.64
C PHE A 42 11.41 -17.81 -19.21
N LYS A 43 10.14 -17.97 -18.85
CA LYS A 43 9.56 -19.25 -18.40
C LYS A 43 10.32 -19.90 -17.24
N ILE A 44 10.68 -19.12 -16.23
CA ILE A 44 11.43 -19.63 -15.09
C ILE A 44 10.57 -20.61 -14.28
N GLY A 45 10.99 -21.89 -14.21
CA GLY A 45 10.20 -22.98 -13.60
C GLY A 45 9.84 -22.76 -12.13
N TRP A 46 10.73 -22.13 -11.34
CA TRP A 46 10.46 -21.73 -9.95
C TRP A 46 9.20 -20.86 -9.80
N TYR A 47 8.81 -20.13 -10.85
CA TYR A 47 7.61 -19.31 -10.89
C TYR A 47 6.49 -19.95 -11.71
N LEU A 48 6.80 -20.57 -12.85
CA LEU A 48 5.80 -21.04 -13.82
C LEU A 48 5.40 -22.51 -13.75
N ASP A 49 6.15 -23.38 -13.07
CA ASP A 49 5.80 -24.79 -13.00
C ASP A 49 4.41 -25.00 -12.38
N VAL A 50 3.78 -26.14 -12.70
CA VAL A 50 2.40 -26.46 -12.31
C VAL A 50 2.20 -26.37 -10.78
N GLY A 51 3.20 -26.75 -9.99
CA GLY A 51 3.15 -26.67 -8.52
C GLY A 51 3.26 -25.24 -7.93
N ASN A 52 3.51 -24.22 -8.75
CA ASN A 52 3.76 -22.84 -8.29
C ASN A 52 2.56 -21.90 -8.48
N GLU A 53 1.36 -22.43 -8.72
CA GLU A 53 0.13 -21.64 -8.87
C GLU A 53 -0.11 -20.68 -7.70
N MET A 54 -0.01 -21.18 -6.47
CA MET A 54 -0.22 -20.36 -5.26
C MET A 54 0.82 -19.25 -5.14
N ARG A 55 2.09 -19.52 -5.49
CA ARG A 55 3.17 -18.50 -5.53
C ARG A 55 2.83 -17.40 -6.53
N ARG A 56 2.42 -17.76 -7.74
CA ARG A 56 2.02 -16.79 -8.78
C ARG A 56 0.84 -15.95 -8.36
N LEU A 57 -0.17 -16.57 -7.75
CA LEU A 57 -1.34 -15.86 -7.23
C LEU A 57 -0.91 -14.87 -6.14
N MET A 58 -0.11 -15.30 -5.17
CA MET A 58 0.39 -14.44 -4.09
C MET A 58 1.22 -13.27 -4.60
N PHE A 59 2.13 -13.49 -5.55
CA PHE A 59 2.94 -12.41 -6.10
C PHE A 59 2.10 -11.44 -6.95
N THR A 60 1.11 -11.95 -7.70
CA THR A 60 0.12 -11.13 -8.42
C THR A 60 -0.69 -10.26 -7.45
N LEU A 61 -1.23 -10.85 -6.37
CA LEU A 61 -1.99 -10.09 -5.36
C LEU A 61 -1.12 -9.05 -4.67
N ALA A 62 0.14 -9.37 -4.37
CA ALA A 62 1.07 -8.42 -3.79
C ALA A 62 1.36 -7.24 -4.73
N HIS A 63 1.65 -7.52 -6.01
CA HIS A 63 1.90 -6.48 -7.00
C HIS A 63 0.66 -5.59 -7.19
N ALA A 64 -0.52 -6.19 -7.34
CA ALA A 64 -1.77 -5.46 -7.54
C ALA A 64 -2.11 -4.56 -6.34
N HIS A 65 -2.12 -5.12 -5.12
CA HIS A 65 -2.45 -4.35 -3.92
C HIS A 65 -1.36 -3.33 -3.58
N GLY A 66 -0.09 -3.67 -3.79
CA GLY A 66 1.02 -2.75 -3.58
C GLY A 66 0.94 -1.52 -4.47
N THR A 67 0.70 -1.73 -5.77
CA THR A 67 0.52 -0.66 -6.75
C THR A 67 -0.70 0.20 -6.40
N LEU A 68 -1.86 -0.42 -6.12
CA LEU A 68 -3.06 0.31 -5.74
C LEU A 68 -2.85 1.13 -4.47
N LEU A 69 -2.26 0.55 -3.42
CA LEU A 69 -2.06 1.23 -2.14
C LEU A 69 -0.96 2.31 -2.22
N ALA A 70 0.01 2.18 -3.11
CA ALA A 70 0.93 3.25 -3.46
C ALA A 70 0.17 4.47 -4.03
N VAL A 71 -0.72 4.23 -4.99
CA VAL A 71 -1.58 5.28 -5.58
C VAL A 71 -2.51 5.88 -4.54
N VAL A 72 -3.14 5.08 -3.68
CA VAL A 72 -4.01 5.57 -2.59
C VAL A 72 -3.23 6.47 -1.62
N ASN A 73 -1.97 6.16 -1.32
CA ASN A 73 -1.12 7.03 -0.50
C ASN A 73 -0.82 8.37 -1.19
N ILE A 74 -0.55 8.35 -2.50
CA ILE A 74 -0.37 9.57 -3.30
C ILE A 74 -1.64 10.41 -3.24
N ILE A 75 -2.79 9.80 -3.54
CA ILE A 75 -4.10 10.47 -3.53
C ILE A 75 -4.38 11.06 -2.14
N ALA A 76 -4.20 10.31 -1.06
CA ALA A 76 -4.43 10.83 0.30
C ALA A 76 -3.57 12.07 0.60
N GLY A 77 -2.31 12.08 0.17
CA GLY A 77 -1.43 13.24 0.30
C GLY A 77 -1.83 14.43 -0.58
N LEU A 78 -2.29 14.20 -1.81
CA LEU A 78 -2.84 15.24 -2.69
C LEU A 78 -4.16 15.82 -2.13
N THR A 79 -5.09 14.97 -1.70
CA THR A 79 -6.34 15.38 -1.05
C THR A 79 -6.07 16.31 0.14
N ALA A 80 -5.10 15.96 0.99
CA ALA A 80 -4.69 16.77 2.14
C ALA A 80 -4.04 18.13 1.78
N ARG A 81 -3.49 18.26 0.58
CA ARG A 81 -2.90 19.52 0.09
C ARG A 81 -3.91 20.40 -0.64
N ASN A 82 -4.93 19.79 -1.25
CA ASN A 82 -5.82 20.47 -2.19
C ASN A 82 -7.22 20.74 -1.62
N ILE A 83 -7.66 20.01 -0.59
CA ILE A 83 -8.97 20.24 0.04
C ILE A 83 -8.79 21.11 1.28
N GLU A 84 -9.34 22.33 1.22
CA GLU A 84 -9.35 23.23 2.37
C GLU A 84 -10.10 22.61 3.56
N ARG A 85 -9.59 22.85 4.78
CA ARG A 85 -10.13 22.31 6.06
C ARG A 85 -10.03 20.78 6.22
N PHE A 86 -9.54 20.04 5.22
CA PHE A 86 -9.20 18.63 5.39
C PHE A 86 -7.76 18.49 5.91
N GLU A 87 -7.56 17.74 6.99
CA GLU A 87 -6.23 17.45 7.53
C GLU A 87 -6.00 15.94 7.61
N LEU A 88 -4.90 15.45 7.02
CA LEU A 88 -4.50 14.06 7.15
C LEU A 88 -3.86 13.83 8.52
N ARG A 89 -4.69 13.38 9.47
CA ARG A 89 -4.28 13.11 10.86
C ARG A 89 -3.14 12.07 10.91
N PRO A 90 -2.19 12.18 11.87
CA PRO A 90 -1.06 11.25 11.98
C PRO A 90 -1.46 9.77 12.09
N SER A 91 -2.57 9.47 12.77
CA SER A 91 -3.06 8.10 12.92
C SER A 91 -3.55 7.52 11.59
N ILE A 92 -4.29 8.31 10.80
CA ILE A 92 -4.80 7.94 9.48
C ILE A 92 -3.62 7.76 8.51
N SER A 93 -2.70 8.72 8.48
CA SER A 93 -1.47 8.68 7.67
C SER A 93 -0.66 7.41 7.96
N SER A 94 -0.44 7.10 9.24
CA SER A 94 0.37 5.95 9.64
C SER A 94 -0.34 4.62 9.39
N ALA A 95 -1.64 4.53 9.67
CA ALA A 95 -2.42 3.33 9.39
C ALA A 95 -2.48 3.03 7.89
N LEU A 96 -2.60 4.05 7.03
CA LEU A 96 -2.58 3.87 5.58
C LEU A 96 -1.22 3.39 5.05
N ILE A 97 -0.12 3.93 5.61
CA ILE A 97 1.24 3.47 5.27
C ILE A 97 1.45 2.03 5.72
N TRP A 98 1.06 1.68 6.95
CA TRP A 98 1.20 0.31 7.45
C TRP A 98 0.32 -0.68 6.69
N ALA A 99 -0.90 -0.30 6.30
CA ALA A 99 -1.72 -1.11 5.41
C ALA A 99 -1.02 -1.38 4.07
N ALA A 100 -0.40 -0.35 3.48
CA ALA A 100 0.36 -0.44 2.24
C ALA A 100 1.66 -1.26 2.34
N ILE A 101 2.14 -1.55 3.55
CA ILE A 101 3.27 -2.45 3.79
C ILE A 101 2.76 -3.87 4.05
N LEU A 102 1.83 -4.03 5.00
CA LEU A 102 1.41 -5.33 5.51
C LEU A 102 0.58 -6.12 4.50
N LEU A 103 -0.29 -5.49 3.70
CA LEU A 103 -1.10 -6.19 2.70
C LEU A 103 -0.23 -6.81 1.60
N PRO A 104 0.52 -6.02 0.81
CA PRO A 104 1.35 -6.61 -0.25
C PRO A 104 2.53 -7.40 0.32
N GLY A 105 3.09 -7.00 1.46
CA GLY A 105 4.13 -7.75 2.14
C GLY A 105 3.65 -9.12 2.62
N GLY A 106 2.43 -9.20 3.17
CA GLY A 106 1.81 -10.45 3.58
C GLY A 106 1.59 -11.41 2.42
N PHE A 107 1.09 -10.90 1.29
CA PHE A 107 0.97 -11.68 0.06
C PHE A 107 2.35 -12.15 -0.46
N LEU A 108 3.34 -11.26 -0.56
CA LEU A 108 4.71 -11.64 -0.97
C LEU A 108 5.26 -12.76 -0.09
N LEU A 109 5.25 -12.58 1.23
CA LEU A 109 5.76 -13.56 2.17
C LEU A 109 4.97 -14.89 2.11
N GLY A 110 3.65 -14.81 1.94
CA GLY A 110 2.80 -15.98 1.72
C GLY A 110 3.07 -16.72 0.40
N GLY A 111 3.67 -16.05 -0.58
CA GLY A 111 4.09 -16.66 -1.84
C GLY A 111 5.50 -17.24 -1.83
N ILE A 112 6.37 -16.90 -0.86
CA ILE A 112 7.76 -17.41 -0.83
C ILE A 112 7.80 -18.90 -0.50
N VAL A 113 7.04 -19.33 0.52
CA VAL A 113 6.88 -20.73 0.92
C VAL A 113 5.39 -21.06 0.87
N THR A 114 5.02 -22.13 0.16
CA THR A 114 3.63 -22.56 -0.04
C THR A 114 3.46 -24.00 0.40
N TYR A 115 2.29 -24.37 0.91
CA TYR A 115 2.02 -25.71 1.47
C TYR A 115 0.83 -26.36 0.76
N GLY A 116 1.08 -27.28 -0.17
CA GLY A 116 0.00 -28.09 -0.76
C GLY A 116 -1.11 -27.29 -1.48
N GLY A 117 -0.79 -26.08 -1.95
CA GLY A 117 -1.76 -25.14 -2.54
C GLY A 117 -2.12 -23.98 -1.64
N ASP A 118 -1.79 -24.02 -0.35
CA ASP A 118 -2.02 -22.93 0.60
C ASP A 118 -0.86 -21.93 0.63
N PRO A 119 -1.13 -20.64 0.88
CA PRO A 119 -0.08 -19.65 1.11
C PRO A 119 0.67 -19.92 2.42
N GLY A 120 1.93 -19.49 2.49
CA GLY A 120 2.70 -19.54 3.71
C GLY A 120 2.21 -18.58 4.80
N LEU A 121 2.80 -18.70 5.98
CA LEU A 121 2.41 -17.96 7.20
C LEU A 121 2.44 -16.43 7.04
N GLY A 122 3.18 -15.90 6.07
CA GLY A 122 3.19 -14.46 5.76
C GLY A 122 1.80 -13.89 5.46
N VAL A 123 0.87 -14.70 4.95
CA VAL A 123 -0.50 -14.29 4.63
C VAL A 123 -1.26 -13.75 5.86
N TRP A 124 -0.86 -14.14 7.09
CA TRP A 124 -1.49 -13.64 8.32
C TRP A 124 -1.31 -12.13 8.56
N LEU A 125 -0.36 -11.49 7.86
CA LEU A 125 -0.23 -10.03 7.89
C LEU A 125 -1.36 -9.33 7.11
N VAL A 126 -1.96 -10.00 6.13
CA VAL A 126 -3.02 -9.46 5.26
C VAL A 126 -4.24 -8.97 6.06
N PRO A 127 -4.86 -9.77 6.96
CA PRO A 127 -6.01 -9.29 7.74
C PRO A 127 -5.68 -8.08 8.62
N VAL A 128 -4.48 -8.02 9.20
CA VAL A 128 -4.03 -6.86 9.99
C VAL A 128 -3.93 -5.61 9.10
N GLY A 129 -3.31 -5.75 7.93
CA GLY A 129 -3.22 -4.67 6.95
C GLY A 129 -4.60 -4.24 6.44
N ALA A 130 -5.53 -5.17 6.25
CA ALA A 130 -6.90 -4.89 5.83
C ALA A 130 -7.68 -4.06 6.86
N VAL A 131 -7.56 -4.38 8.16
CA VAL A 131 -8.19 -3.60 9.23
C VAL A 131 -7.64 -2.18 9.27
N LEU A 132 -6.32 -2.00 9.13
CA LEU A 132 -5.70 -0.68 9.08
C LEU A 132 -6.13 0.13 7.85
N LEU A 133 -6.27 -0.53 6.70
CA LEU A 133 -6.79 0.08 5.48
C LEU A 133 -8.23 0.56 5.71
N PHE A 134 -9.09 -0.33 6.22
CA PHE A 134 -10.49 -0.02 6.47
C PHE A 134 -10.64 1.16 7.43
N TYR A 135 -9.90 1.16 8.53
CA TYR A 135 -9.84 2.29 9.45
C TYR A 135 -9.45 3.59 8.73
N SER A 136 -8.37 3.58 7.95
CA SER A 136 -7.85 4.77 7.30
C SER A 136 -8.82 5.35 6.28
N ILE A 137 -9.37 4.50 5.40
CA ILE A 137 -10.32 4.90 4.36
C ILE A 137 -11.64 5.38 4.97
N ALA A 138 -12.18 4.65 5.95
CA ALA A 138 -13.42 5.05 6.63
C ALA A 138 -13.25 6.41 7.30
N ARG A 139 -12.11 6.66 7.97
CA ARG A 139 -11.82 7.95 8.59
C ARG A 139 -11.69 9.09 7.59
N ILE A 140 -11.01 8.87 6.46
CA ILE A 140 -10.92 9.87 5.38
C ILE A 140 -12.32 10.20 4.84
N ALA A 141 -13.13 9.18 4.54
CA ALA A 141 -14.48 9.36 4.04
C ALA A 141 -15.37 10.14 5.03
N LEU A 142 -15.35 9.77 6.31
CA LEU A 142 -16.11 10.44 7.36
C LEU A 142 -15.67 11.89 7.58
N ASP A 143 -14.36 12.14 7.58
CA ASP A 143 -13.82 13.48 7.81
C ASP A 143 -14.14 14.41 6.63
N LEU A 144 -14.10 13.91 5.38
CA LEU A 144 -14.54 14.65 4.18
C LEU A 144 -16.05 14.92 4.17
N SER A 145 -16.86 13.98 4.66
CA SER A 145 -18.32 14.13 4.68
C SER A 145 -18.78 15.24 5.62
N LYS A 146 -17.96 15.61 6.62
CA LYS A 146 -18.20 16.70 7.57
C LYS A 146 -17.81 18.08 7.05
N LEU A 147 -17.22 18.16 5.86
CA LEU A 147 -16.84 19.42 5.23
C LEU A 147 -17.97 20.04 4.40
N ARG A 148 -19.09 19.32 4.24
CA ARG A 148 -20.36 19.87 3.74
C ARG A 148 -20.97 20.80 4.77
#